data_AF-A0A2M7A137-F1
#
_entry.id   AF-A0A2M7A137-F1
#
_cell.length_a   1.000
_cell.length_b   1.000
_cell.length_c   1.000
_cell.angle_alpha   90.00
_cell.angle_beta   90.00
_cell.angle_gamma   90.00
#
_symmetry.space_group_name_H-M   'P 1'
#
loop_
_entity.id
_entity.type
_entity.pdbx_description
1 polymer ?
#
loop_
_entity_poly.entity_id
_entity_poly.type
_entity_poly.pdbx_seq_one_letter_code
_entity_poly.pdbx_strand_id
1 'polypeptide(L)'
;MPLELGAFDVMEYLWGIMEKTSDGKAVEYTNLDIEMLWQMGFVNTEQYPIDKWRLVFEPYRISEDKFILEKQAFIALDKYRYKGEIHIPFDAMLINEGFYTDEGLGELINLSIEPSCSLQKNELTDFFTTLKNKYRDSRGLIKIDKDAKIEIKNLINDHPSPLRNLEIAFDNMMKKGEDKKMNTDIDTVEADIATARAAMEVSSFSKDPLTKAETHAMNLKKLEKAKTSPQHKTNKKTVSLKKIRRSRKGMRG
;
A
#
# COMPACT_ATOMS: atom_id res chain seq x y z
N MET A 1 11.09 0.25 -7.95
CA MET A 1 11.83 -0.94 -7.49
C MET A 1 11.05 -1.55 -6.36
N PRO A 2 10.58 -2.79 -6.49
CA PRO A 2 10.12 -3.55 -5.34
C PRO A 2 11.32 -3.84 -4.43
N LEU A 3 11.17 -3.60 -3.12
CA LEU A 3 12.13 -4.05 -2.13
C LEU A 3 11.73 -5.47 -1.73
N GLU A 4 12.59 -6.46 -2.00
CA GLU A 4 12.37 -7.83 -1.58
C GLU A 4 12.58 -7.95 -0.06
N LEU A 5 11.49 -8.18 0.68
CA LEU A 5 11.49 -8.38 2.13
C LEU A 5 12.25 -9.64 2.61
N GLY A 6 12.74 -10.46 1.69
CA GLY A 6 13.50 -11.69 1.95
C GLY A 6 14.99 -11.48 2.21
N ALA A 7 15.55 -10.29 1.97
CA ALA A 7 16.99 -10.03 2.09
C ALA A 7 17.48 -9.69 3.51
N PHE A 8 16.56 -9.54 4.47
CA PHE A 8 16.86 -9.25 5.87
C PHE A 8 16.34 -10.37 6.78
N ASP A 9 17.11 -10.75 7.80
CA ASP A 9 16.62 -11.64 8.85
C ASP A 9 15.70 -10.88 9.81
N VAL A 10 14.51 -10.57 9.29
CA VAL A 10 13.48 -9.78 9.98
C VAL A 10 13.03 -10.49 11.25
N MET A 11 12.97 -11.82 11.25
CA MET A 11 12.56 -12.57 12.43
C MET A 11 13.59 -12.47 13.55
N GLU A 12 14.88 -12.55 13.25
CA GLU A 12 15.90 -12.33 14.28
C GLU A 12 15.87 -10.90 14.84
N TYR A 13 15.67 -9.90 13.98
CA TYR A 13 15.52 -8.52 14.43
C TYR A 13 14.29 -8.34 15.34
N LEU A 14 13.12 -8.85 14.92
CA LEU A 14 11.89 -8.80 15.71
C LEU A 14 12.06 -9.50 17.06
N TRP A 15 12.71 -10.66 17.07
CA TRP A 15 13.05 -11.36 18.30
C TRP A 15 13.89 -10.47 19.24
N GLY A 16 14.86 -9.73 18.71
CA GLY A 16 15.72 -8.84 19.50
C GLY A 16 15.00 -7.66 20.16
N ILE A 17 13.89 -7.19 19.60
CA ILE A 17 13.18 -5.99 20.08
C ILE A 17 11.90 -6.29 20.88
N MET A 18 11.31 -7.46 20.70
CA MET A 18 10.07 -7.82 21.40
C MET A 18 10.31 -7.96 22.92
N GLU A 19 9.28 -7.68 23.71
CA GLU A 19 9.29 -8.00 25.13
C GLU A 19 9.35 -9.53 25.33
N LYS A 20 10.08 -9.97 26.36
CA LYS A 20 10.26 -11.37 26.68
C LYS A 20 9.56 -11.71 27.98
N THR A 21 9.21 -12.97 28.15
CA THR A 21 8.75 -13.53 29.41
C THR A 21 9.77 -13.25 30.53
N SER A 22 9.35 -13.37 31.79
CA SER A 22 10.19 -13.06 32.96
C SER A 22 11.52 -13.84 33.03
N ASP A 23 11.60 -14.98 32.36
CA ASP A 23 12.81 -15.80 32.21
C ASP A 23 13.70 -15.40 31.02
N GLY A 24 13.25 -14.46 30.19
CA GLY A 24 13.96 -13.90 29.03
C GLY A 24 14.04 -14.83 27.81
N LYS A 25 13.37 -16.00 27.83
CA LYS A 25 13.59 -17.06 26.83
C LYS A 25 12.51 -17.18 25.77
N ALA A 26 11.32 -16.66 26.05
CA ALA A 26 10.15 -16.79 25.19
C ALA A 26 9.44 -15.45 24.96
N VAL A 27 8.56 -15.43 23.97
CA VAL A 27 7.60 -14.33 23.73
C VAL A 27 6.19 -14.83 24.03
N GLU A 28 5.37 -13.97 24.64
CA GLU A 28 3.95 -14.23 24.87
C GLU A 28 3.12 -13.61 23.74
N TYR A 29 2.11 -14.35 23.29
CA TYR A 29 1.12 -13.92 22.31
C TYR A 29 -0.28 -14.15 22.88
N THR A 30 -1.21 -13.25 22.56
CA THR A 30 -2.65 -13.42 22.76
C THR A 30 -3.36 -13.76 21.45
N ASN A 31 -4.64 -14.14 21.50
CA ASN A 31 -5.41 -14.29 20.25
C ASN A 31 -5.47 -12.97 19.47
N LEU A 32 -5.55 -11.84 20.18
CA LEU A 32 -5.56 -10.51 19.54
C LEU A 32 -4.25 -10.25 18.79
N ASP A 33 -3.11 -10.61 19.35
CA ASP A 33 -1.81 -10.43 18.68
C ASP A 33 -1.71 -11.29 17.41
N ILE A 34 -2.19 -12.54 17.48
CA ILE A 34 -2.22 -13.46 16.33
C ILE A 34 -3.09 -12.89 15.21
N GLU A 35 -4.27 -12.36 15.55
CA GLU A 35 -5.16 -11.70 14.61
C GLU A 35 -4.55 -10.43 14.03
N MET A 36 -3.93 -9.61 14.88
CA MET A 36 -3.29 -8.37 14.46
C MET A 36 -2.16 -8.63 13.46
N LEU A 37 -1.34 -9.66 13.66
CA LEU A 37 -0.31 -10.04 12.68
C LEU A 37 -0.92 -10.35 11.30
N TRP A 38 -2.06 -11.05 11.27
CA TRP A 38 -2.76 -11.34 10.04
C TRP A 38 -3.36 -10.07 9.42
N GLN A 39 -4.05 -9.25 10.22
CA GLN A 39 -4.71 -8.01 9.77
C GLN A 39 -3.72 -6.94 9.30
N MET A 40 -2.50 -6.93 9.83
CA MET A 40 -1.44 -5.99 9.43
C MET A 40 -0.67 -6.46 8.18
N GLY A 41 -1.06 -7.59 7.58
CA GLY A 41 -0.43 -8.14 6.38
C GLY A 41 0.95 -8.73 6.62
N PHE A 42 1.35 -8.97 7.87
CA PHE A 42 2.61 -9.64 8.18
C PHE A 42 2.63 -11.06 7.62
N VAL A 43 1.49 -11.73 7.64
CA VAL A 43 1.28 -13.08 7.10
C VAL A 43 0.88 -12.98 5.63
N ASN A 44 1.30 -13.95 4.81
CA ASN A 44 0.76 -14.10 3.46
C ASN A 44 -0.71 -14.55 3.52
N THR A 45 -1.63 -13.59 3.54
CA THR A 45 -3.06 -13.81 3.74
C THR A 45 -3.74 -14.53 2.58
N GLU A 46 -3.16 -14.51 1.36
CA GLU A 46 -3.65 -15.27 0.22
C GLU A 46 -3.42 -16.78 0.40
N GLN A 47 -2.27 -17.15 0.97
CA GLN A 47 -1.92 -18.57 1.20
C GLN A 47 -2.45 -19.08 2.54
N TYR A 48 -2.50 -18.22 3.55
CA TYR A 48 -2.87 -18.56 4.91
C TYR A 48 -4.05 -17.69 5.37
N PRO A 49 -5.30 -18.14 5.10
CA PRO A 49 -6.49 -17.55 5.70
C PRO A 49 -6.42 -17.56 7.23
N ILE A 50 -7.14 -16.65 7.88
CA ILE A 50 -7.07 -16.43 9.34
C ILE A 50 -7.25 -17.73 10.15
N ASP A 51 -8.16 -18.61 9.76
CA ASP A 51 -8.41 -19.87 10.47
C ASP A 51 -7.21 -20.82 10.40
N LYS A 52 -6.54 -20.89 9.24
CA LYS A 52 -5.30 -21.67 9.10
C LYS A 52 -4.15 -21.05 9.87
N TRP A 53 -4.09 -19.72 9.92
CA TRP A 53 -3.08 -19.01 10.68
C TRP A 53 -3.21 -19.24 12.18
N ARG A 54 -4.43 -19.17 12.73
CA ARG A 54 -4.68 -19.47 14.15
C ARG A 54 -4.19 -20.87 14.55
N LEU A 55 -4.43 -21.87 13.69
CA LEU A 55 -3.98 -23.25 13.94
C LEU A 55 -2.45 -23.40 14.03
N VAL A 56 -1.66 -22.46 13.50
CA VAL A 56 -0.19 -22.47 13.65
C VAL A 56 0.22 -22.27 15.11
N PHE A 57 -0.58 -21.54 15.89
CA PHE A 57 -0.26 -21.21 17.29
C PHE A 57 -0.74 -22.25 18.29
N GLU A 58 -1.68 -23.11 17.90
CA GLU A 58 -2.30 -24.08 18.81
C GLU A 58 -1.33 -25.00 19.55
N PRO A 59 -0.22 -25.48 18.94
CA PRO A 59 0.81 -26.25 19.67
C PRO A 59 1.50 -25.49 20.81
N TYR A 60 1.45 -24.16 20.80
CA TYR A 60 2.11 -23.27 21.77
C TYR A 60 1.14 -22.73 22.83
N ARG A 61 -0.10 -23.21 22.83
CA ARG A 61 -1.16 -22.73 23.72
C ARG A 61 -0.89 -23.17 25.16
N ILE A 62 -0.92 -22.20 26.08
CA ILE A 62 -0.83 -22.45 27.53
C ILE A 62 -2.20 -22.29 28.20
N SER A 63 -3.00 -21.34 27.73
CA SER A 63 -4.36 -21.13 28.22
C SER A 63 -5.27 -20.66 27.08
N GLU A 64 -6.54 -20.37 27.38
CA GLU A 64 -7.51 -20.07 26.32
C GLU A 64 -7.09 -18.92 25.40
N ASP A 65 -6.33 -17.95 25.93
CA ASP A 65 -5.93 -16.72 25.25
C ASP A 65 -4.43 -16.43 25.35
N LYS A 66 -3.60 -17.42 25.70
CA LYS A 66 -2.15 -17.23 25.82
C LYS A 66 -1.36 -18.32 25.14
N PHE A 67 -0.37 -17.88 24.36
CA PHE A 67 0.56 -18.71 23.61
C PHE A 67 1.99 -18.29 23.94
N ILE A 68 2.89 -19.24 24.14
CA ILE A 68 4.30 -18.95 24.43
C ILE A 68 5.18 -19.61 23.38
N LEU A 69 6.00 -18.78 22.72
CA LEU A 69 6.92 -19.23 21.68
C LEU A 69 8.35 -18.99 22.12
N GLU A 70 9.15 -20.05 22.14
CA GLU A 70 10.60 -19.94 22.24
C GLU A 70 11.21 -19.44 20.93
N LYS A 71 12.47 -18.97 20.99
CA LYS A 71 13.18 -18.35 19.86
C LYS A 71 13.08 -19.16 18.55
N GLN A 72 13.31 -20.47 18.62
CA GLN A 72 13.32 -21.31 17.43
C GLN A 72 11.93 -21.43 16.80
N ALA A 73 10.89 -21.59 17.63
CA ALA A 73 9.51 -21.62 17.19
C ALA A 73 9.08 -20.28 16.56
N PHE A 74 9.49 -19.17 17.17
CA PHE A 74 9.24 -17.84 16.65
C PHE A 74 9.89 -17.62 15.29
N ILE A 75 11.20 -17.91 15.14
CA ILE A 75 11.91 -17.75 13.86
C ILE A 75 11.30 -18.64 12.78
N ALA A 76 10.84 -19.85 13.14
CA ALA A 76 10.17 -20.75 12.20
C ALA A 76 8.85 -20.20 11.63
N LEU A 77 8.29 -19.12 12.19
CA LEU A 77 7.15 -18.42 11.61
C LEU A 77 7.49 -17.67 10.30
N ASP A 78 8.77 -17.44 9.97
CA ASP A 78 9.17 -16.74 8.74
C ASP A 78 8.58 -17.36 7.47
N LYS A 79 8.31 -18.67 7.47
CA LYS A 79 7.70 -19.37 6.32
C LYS A 79 6.27 -18.92 6.01
N TYR A 80 5.58 -18.30 6.98
CA TYR A 80 4.23 -17.77 6.81
C TYR A 80 4.21 -16.29 6.46
N ARG A 81 5.35 -15.59 6.60
CA ARG A 81 5.46 -14.15 6.37
C ARG A 81 5.16 -13.80 4.92
N TYR A 82 4.52 -12.66 4.70
CA TYR A 82 4.41 -12.08 3.37
C TYR A 82 5.80 -11.65 2.87
N LYS A 83 6.22 -12.21 1.74
CA LYS A 83 7.50 -11.95 1.08
C LYS A 83 7.34 -11.34 -0.33
N GLY A 84 6.11 -10.95 -0.67
CA GLY A 84 5.80 -10.33 -1.96
C GLY A 84 6.25 -8.88 -2.05
N GLU A 85 5.92 -8.25 -3.17
CA GLU A 85 6.23 -6.84 -3.42
C GLU A 85 5.30 -5.93 -2.60
N ILE A 86 5.87 -4.94 -1.92
CA ILE A 86 5.09 -3.86 -1.33
C ILE A 86 4.97 -2.72 -2.34
N HIS A 87 3.74 -2.32 -2.67
CA HIS A 87 3.48 -1.18 -3.53
C HIS A 87 3.17 0.09 -2.73
N ILE A 88 3.07 1.23 -3.42
CA ILE A 88 2.59 2.46 -2.82
C ILE A 88 1.08 2.27 -2.56
N PRO A 89 0.59 2.57 -1.35
CA PRO A 89 -0.83 2.46 -1.05
C PRO A 89 -1.69 3.22 -2.07
N PHE A 90 -2.72 2.57 -2.59
CA PHE A 90 -3.66 3.22 -3.50
C PHE A 90 -4.36 4.41 -2.84
N ASP A 91 -4.32 5.58 -3.48
CA ASP A 91 -5.04 6.78 -3.05
C ASP A 91 -6.18 7.10 -4.02
N ALA A 92 -7.42 6.97 -3.53
CA ALA A 92 -8.62 7.28 -4.30
C ALA A 92 -8.70 8.75 -4.73
N MET A 93 -7.99 9.67 -4.06
CA MET A 93 -7.96 11.08 -4.49
C MET A 93 -7.25 11.28 -5.83
N LEU A 94 -6.36 10.36 -6.21
CA LEU A 94 -5.61 10.38 -7.47
C LEU A 94 -6.38 9.81 -8.66
N ILE A 95 -7.60 9.30 -8.46
CA ILE A 95 -8.49 8.88 -9.55
C ILE A 95 -8.72 10.11 -10.47
N ASN A 96 -8.75 9.93 -11.79
CA ASN A 96 -9.03 11.05 -12.69
C ASN A 96 -10.49 11.50 -12.52
N GLU A 97 -10.74 12.80 -12.43
CA GLU A 97 -12.12 13.32 -12.40
C GLU A 97 -12.69 13.33 -13.81
N GLY A 98 -13.96 12.96 -13.93
CA GLY A 98 -14.63 12.94 -15.22
C GLY A 98 -15.77 11.94 -15.30
N PHE A 99 -16.15 11.62 -16.55
CA PHE A 99 -17.23 10.69 -16.84
C PHE A 99 -16.65 9.32 -17.19
N TYR A 100 -17.15 8.31 -16.49
CA TYR A 100 -16.74 6.93 -16.64
C TYR A 100 -17.88 6.09 -17.23
N THR A 101 -17.51 5.11 -18.03
CA THR A 101 -18.40 4.01 -18.40
C THR A 101 -18.47 2.99 -17.26
N ASP A 102 -19.48 2.14 -17.28
CA ASP A 102 -19.59 1.03 -16.33
C ASP A 102 -18.37 0.11 -16.36
N GLU A 103 -17.84 -0.15 -17.56
CA GLU A 103 -16.63 -0.95 -17.80
C GLU A 103 -15.39 -0.26 -17.24
N GLY A 104 -15.18 1.02 -17.57
CA GLY A 104 -13.98 1.75 -17.13
C GLY A 104 -13.93 1.96 -15.62
N LEU A 105 -15.09 2.17 -14.97
CA LEU A 105 -15.15 2.17 -13.51
C LEU A 105 -14.95 0.76 -12.94
N GLY A 106 -15.49 -0.28 -13.59
CA GLY A 106 -15.30 -1.67 -13.21
C GLY A 106 -13.82 -2.10 -13.21
N GLU A 107 -13.06 -1.72 -14.24
CA GLU A 107 -11.62 -1.97 -14.30
C GLU A 107 -10.88 -1.30 -13.14
N LEU A 108 -11.19 -0.04 -12.83
CA LEU A 108 -10.60 0.68 -11.70
C LEU A 108 -10.90 -0.03 -10.37
N ILE A 109 -12.13 -0.50 -10.19
CA ILE A 109 -12.55 -1.22 -8.99
C ILE A 109 -11.73 -2.51 -8.84
N ASN A 110 -11.71 -3.35 -9.87
CA ASN A 110 -11.07 -4.67 -9.80
C ASN A 110 -9.54 -4.58 -9.67
N LEU A 111 -8.91 -3.61 -10.34
CA LEU A 111 -7.44 -3.52 -10.38
C LEU A 111 -6.84 -2.76 -9.20
N SER A 112 -7.58 -1.83 -8.59
CA SER A 112 -7.01 -0.91 -7.59
C SER A 112 -7.75 -0.92 -6.25
N ILE A 113 -9.07 -1.01 -6.28
CA ILE A 113 -9.90 -0.87 -5.06
C ILE A 113 -10.10 -2.22 -4.38
N GLU A 114 -10.46 -3.27 -5.13
CA GLU A 114 -10.68 -4.63 -4.62
C GLU A 114 -9.44 -5.17 -3.89
N PRO A 115 -8.19 -5.08 -4.41
CA PRO A 115 -7.01 -5.53 -3.68
C PRO A 115 -6.70 -4.71 -2.41
N SER A 116 -7.20 -3.47 -2.36
CA SER A 116 -6.97 -2.53 -1.26
C SER A 116 -8.00 -2.67 -0.13
N CYS A 117 -9.06 -3.46 -0.31
CA CYS A 117 -10.19 -3.52 0.60
C CYS A 117 -10.37 -4.92 1.18
N SER A 118 -10.78 -5.01 2.45
CA SER A 118 -11.05 -6.29 3.13
C SER A 118 -12.51 -6.77 2.98
N LEU A 119 -13.37 -5.98 2.34
CA LEU A 119 -14.80 -6.30 2.19
C LEU A 119 -15.02 -7.51 1.29
N GLN A 120 -16.13 -8.21 1.52
CA GLN A 120 -16.53 -9.28 0.61
C GLN A 120 -16.98 -8.71 -0.73
N LYS A 121 -16.80 -9.51 -1.79
CA LYS A 121 -17.13 -9.10 -3.16
C LYS A 121 -18.57 -8.58 -3.32
N ASN A 122 -19.52 -9.16 -2.59
CA ASN A 122 -20.93 -8.74 -2.64
C ASN A 122 -21.11 -7.34 -2.03
N GLU A 123 -20.54 -7.09 -0.85
CA GLU A 123 -20.61 -5.79 -0.16
C GLU A 123 -19.94 -4.69 -1.00
N LEU A 124 -18.79 -5.01 -1.60
CA LEU A 124 -18.09 -4.11 -2.51
C LEU A 124 -18.95 -3.81 -3.75
N THR A 125 -19.61 -4.83 -4.32
CA THR A 125 -20.51 -4.68 -5.47
C THR A 125 -21.72 -3.81 -5.12
N ASP A 126 -22.31 -4.00 -3.95
CA ASP A 126 -23.47 -3.22 -3.48
C ASP A 126 -23.10 -1.75 -3.25
N PHE A 127 -21.95 -1.49 -2.63
CA PHE A 127 -21.41 -0.14 -2.49
C PHE A 127 -21.24 0.54 -3.85
N PHE A 128 -20.56 -0.12 -4.79
CA PHE A 128 -20.31 0.47 -6.11
C PHE A 128 -21.58 0.58 -6.96
N THR A 129 -22.57 -0.29 -6.78
CA THR A 129 -23.88 -0.14 -7.42
C THR A 129 -24.60 1.11 -6.91
N THR A 130 -24.57 1.33 -5.59
CA THR A 130 -25.13 2.53 -4.97
C THR A 130 -24.42 3.80 -5.43
N LEU A 131 -23.08 3.78 -5.45
CA LEU A 131 -22.27 4.89 -5.92
C LEU A 131 -22.52 5.19 -7.41
N LYS A 132 -22.56 4.16 -8.25
CA LYS A 132 -22.89 4.30 -9.68
C LYS A 132 -24.25 4.96 -9.87
N ASN A 133 -25.27 4.54 -9.14
CA ASN A 133 -26.61 5.10 -9.24
C ASN A 133 -26.67 6.56 -8.77
N LYS A 134 -25.97 6.89 -7.68
CA LYS A 134 -25.90 8.24 -7.13
C LYS A 134 -25.23 9.24 -8.08
N TYR A 135 -24.17 8.81 -8.76
CA TYR A 135 -23.37 9.67 -9.62
C TYR A 135 -23.66 9.49 -11.12
N ARG A 136 -24.75 8.80 -11.49
CA ARG A 136 -25.12 8.62 -12.90
C ARG A 136 -25.76 9.89 -13.45
N ASP A 137 -25.23 10.38 -14.56
CA ASP A 137 -25.80 11.48 -15.32
C ASP A 137 -26.92 10.98 -16.26
N SER A 138 -27.75 11.91 -16.73
CA SER A 138 -28.79 11.74 -17.76
C SER A 138 -28.32 11.01 -19.03
N ARG A 139 -27.01 11.07 -19.33
CA ARG A 139 -26.36 10.38 -20.45
C ARG A 139 -25.99 8.92 -20.17
N GLY A 140 -26.31 8.42 -18.98
CA GLY A 140 -25.97 7.06 -18.54
C GLY A 140 -24.51 6.87 -18.11
N LEU A 141 -23.71 7.95 -18.05
CA LEU A 141 -22.30 7.91 -17.60
C LEU A 141 -22.19 8.22 -16.11
N ILE A 142 -21.17 7.66 -15.45
CA ILE A 142 -20.93 7.86 -14.01
C ILE A 142 -19.93 9.01 -13.85
N LYS A 143 -20.34 10.08 -13.16
CA LYS A 143 -19.49 11.24 -12.90
C LYS A 143 -18.68 11.03 -11.62
N ILE A 144 -17.38 10.78 -11.76
CA ILE A 144 -16.45 10.76 -10.62
C ILE A 144 -15.92 12.17 -10.39
N ASP A 145 -16.40 12.79 -9.32
CA ASP A 145 -15.91 14.06 -8.80
C ASP A 145 -15.26 13.89 -7.42
N LYS A 146 -14.89 15.01 -6.80
CA LYS A 146 -14.22 15.01 -5.50
C LYS A 146 -15.01 14.29 -4.42
N ASP A 147 -16.35 14.39 -4.42
CA ASP A 147 -17.18 13.78 -3.40
C ASP A 147 -17.23 12.26 -3.58
N ALA A 148 -17.37 11.78 -4.83
CA ALA A 148 -17.29 10.35 -5.13
C ALA A 148 -15.93 9.75 -4.70
N LYS A 149 -14.84 10.48 -4.90
CA LYS A 149 -13.50 10.06 -4.45
C LYS A 149 -13.40 9.97 -2.94
N ILE A 150 -14.00 10.92 -2.20
CA ILE A 150 -14.01 10.90 -0.73
C ILE A 150 -14.76 9.67 -0.23
N GLU A 151 -15.90 9.32 -0.84
CA GLU A 151 -16.65 8.11 -0.47
C GLU A 151 -15.82 6.84 -0.71
N ILE A 152 -15.16 6.72 -1.86
CA ILE A 152 -14.27 5.59 -2.15
C ILE A 152 -13.09 5.57 -1.17
N LYS A 153 -12.51 6.73 -0.85
CA LYS A 153 -11.41 6.85 0.11
C LYS A 153 -11.85 6.36 1.50
N ASN A 154 -13.03 6.78 1.96
CA ASN A 154 -13.55 6.39 3.26
C ASN A 154 -13.80 4.88 3.31
N LEU A 155 -14.43 4.29 2.29
CA LEU A 155 -14.61 2.84 2.19
C LEU A 155 -13.30 2.08 2.40
N ILE A 156 -12.25 2.52 1.70
CA ILE A 156 -10.95 1.85 1.74
C ILE A 156 -10.24 2.07 3.09
N ASN A 157 -10.41 3.24 3.71
CA ASN A 157 -9.80 3.54 5.01
C ASN A 157 -10.52 2.84 6.17
N ASP A 158 -11.83 2.65 6.05
CA ASP A 158 -12.66 1.97 7.04
C ASP A 158 -12.49 0.45 6.96
N HIS A 159 -12.20 -0.08 5.77
CA HIS A 159 -12.03 -1.50 5.50
C HIS A 159 -10.74 -1.82 4.72
N PRO A 160 -9.54 -1.52 5.26
CA PRO A 160 -8.29 -1.74 4.56
C PRO A 160 -7.97 -3.24 4.48
N SER A 161 -7.47 -3.70 3.33
CA SER A 161 -6.95 -5.06 3.22
C SER A 161 -5.67 -5.22 4.07
N PRO A 162 -5.34 -6.46 4.49
CA PRO A 162 -4.09 -6.70 5.20
C PRO A 162 -2.85 -6.23 4.45
N LEU A 163 -2.81 -6.43 3.13
CA LEU A 163 -1.74 -5.93 2.29
C LEU A 163 -1.67 -4.40 2.33
N ARG A 164 -2.80 -3.71 2.25
CA ARG A 164 -2.84 -2.25 2.37
C ARG A 164 -2.31 -1.75 3.72
N ASN A 165 -2.64 -2.43 4.81
CA ASN A 165 -2.10 -2.08 6.13
C ASN A 165 -0.57 -2.19 6.17
N LEU A 166 -0.01 -3.24 5.54
CA LEU A 166 1.43 -3.40 5.38
C LEU A 166 2.03 -2.27 4.53
N GLU A 167 1.40 -1.92 3.41
CA GLU A 167 1.85 -0.82 2.53
C GLU A 167 1.85 0.53 3.28
N ILE A 168 0.80 0.82 4.05
CA ILE A 168 0.69 2.05 4.86
C ILE A 168 1.77 2.06 5.96
N ALA A 169 1.99 0.94 6.65
CA ALA A 169 3.02 0.83 7.67
C ALA A 169 4.41 1.08 7.07
N PHE A 170 4.68 0.53 5.89
CA PHE A 170 5.94 0.73 5.17
C PHE A 170 6.11 2.19 4.72
N ASP A 171 5.08 2.80 4.13
CA ASP A 171 5.10 4.21 3.73
C ASP A 171 5.35 5.14 4.94
N ASN A 172 4.73 4.85 6.09
CA ASN A 172 4.95 5.59 7.33
C ASN A 172 6.38 5.41 7.88
N MET A 173 6.96 4.21 7.79
CA MET A 173 8.35 3.97 8.16
C MET A 173 9.32 4.76 7.28
N MET A 174 9.08 4.79 5.97
CA MET A 174 9.92 5.55 5.04
C MET A 174 9.88 7.05 5.34
N LYS A 175 8.70 7.60 5.61
CA LYS A 175 8.54 9.01 6.04
C LYS A 175 9.31 9.30 7.33
N LYS A 176 9.11 8.47 8.37
CA LYS A 176 9.79 8.64 9.67
C LYS A 176 11.31 8.48 9.59
N GLY A 177 11.80 7.59 8.72
CA GLY A 177 13.23 7.35 8.50
C GLY A 177 13.94 8.55 7.83
N GLU A 178 13.21 9.32 7.03
CA GLU A 178 13.71 10.56 6.43
C GLU A 178 13.59 11.75 7.40
N ASP A 179 12.51 11.84 8.17
CA ASP A 179 12.36 12.86 9.22
C ASP A 179 13.44 12.71 10.30
N LYS A 180 13.82 11.47 10.68
CA LYS A 180 14.95 11.20 11.57
C LYS A 180 16.32 11.56 10.98
N LYS A 181 16.46 11.55 9.64
CA LYS A 181 17.70 12.02 8.97
C LYS A 181 17.74 13.54 8.81
N MET A 182 16.58 14.22 8.89
CA MET A 182 16.48 15.68 8.98
C MET A 182 16.55 16.21 10.42
N ASN A 183 16.17 15.41 11.42
CA ASN A 183 16.10 15.80 12.83
C ASN A 183 17.26 15.21 13.70
N THR A 184 18.45 14.99 13.14
CA THR A 184 19.66 14.73 13.96
C THR A 184 20.24 15.99 14.59
N ASP A 185 19.40 16.99 14.87
CA ASP A 185 19.70 18.06 15.81
C ASP A 185 18.44 18.29 16.66
N ILE A 186 18.64 18.42 17.96
CA ILE A 186 17.71 18.88 19.02
C ILE A 186 17.12 17.75 19.90
N ASP A 187 17.84 17.51 20.99
CA ASP A 187 17.37 17.00 22.27
C ASP A 187 16.07 17.72 22.72
N THR A 188 14.88 17.12 22.56
CA THR A 188 13.68 17.40 23.40
C THR A 188 12.50 16.52 22.97
N VAL A 189 12.51 15.24 23.35
CA VAL A 189 11.36 14.33 23.12
C VAL A 189 10.18 14.62 24.07
N GLU A 190 10.37 15.45 25.10
CA GLU A 190 9.33 15.73 26.11
C GLU A 190 8.37 16.88 25.74
N ALA A 191 8.70 17.72 24.76
CA ALA A 191 7.83 18.84 24.35
C ALA A 191 6.75 18.46 23.32
N ASP A 192 6.96 17.38 22.55
CA ASP A 192 6.18 17.12 21.32
C ASP A 192 4.81 16.45 21.53
N ILE A 193 4.55 15.88 22.71
CA ILE A 193 3.24 15.28 23.03
C ILE A 193 2.17 16.38 23.21
N ALA A 194 2.57 17.60 23.61
CA ALA A 194 1.66 18.74 23.75
C ALA A 194 1.38 19.45 22.42
N THR A 195 2.36 19.53 21.52
CA THR A 195 2.25 20.22 20.22
C THR A 195 1.45 19.44 19.17
N ALA A 196 1.45 18.10 19.25
CA ALA A 196 0.71 17.23 18.33
C ALA A 196 -0.83 17.40 18.40
N ARG A 197 -1.37 17.91 19.51
CA ARG A 197 -2.80 18.23 19.65
C ARG A 197 -3.21 19.56 19.01
N ALA A 198 -2.27 20.47 18.76
CA ALA A 198 -2.57 21.79 18.16
C ALA A 198 -2.49 21.81 16.62
N ALA A 199 -1.82 20.84 16.00
CA ALA A 199 -1.60 20.79 14.56
C ALA A 199 -2.80 20.25 13.74
N MET A 200 -3.88 19.80 14.39
CA MET A 200 -5.07 19.27 13.72
C MET A 200 -6.02 20.36 13.17
N GLU A 201 -5.78 21.66 13.42
CA GLU A 201 -6.75 22.72 13.09
C GLU A 201 -6.42 23.67 11.92
N VAL A 202 -5.31 23.54 11.19
CA VAL A 202 -4.96 24.56 10.18
C VAL A 202 -4.49 24.01 8.83
N SER A 203 -5.38 24.16 7.83
CA SER A 203 -5.05 24.65 6.46
C SER A 203 -4.28 23.70 5.52
N SER A 204 -4.13 23.96 4.21
CA SER A 204 -5.06 24.21 3.11
C SER A 204 -4.25 23.95 1.81
N PHE A 205 -4.95 23.60 0.73
CA PHE A 205 -4.55 23.70 -0.70
C PHE A 205 -3.06 23.93 -1.09
N SER A 206 -2.48 22.99 -1.85
CA SER A 206 -1.60 23.32 -3.00
C SER A 206 -1.47 22.14 -3.99
N LYS A 207 -1.19 22.47 -5.26
CA LYS A 207 -1.14 21.60 -6.45
C LYS A 207 0.27 21.08 -6.74
N ASP A 208 0.82 20.30 -5.82
CA ASP A 208 2.05 19.53 -6.03
C ASP A 208 1.79 18.06 -5.68
N PRO A 209 2.59 17.10 -6.18
CA PRO A 209 2.41 15.68 -5.88
C PRO A 209 2.25 15.47 -4.37
N LEU A 210 1.06 15.02 -3.98
CA LEU A 210 0.58 15.02 -2.60
C LEU A 210 1.32 13.99 -1.72
N THR A 211 2.05 13.05 -2.32
CA THR A 211 2.87 12.09 -1.57
C THR A 211 4.32 12.06 -2.07
N LYS A 212 5.26 12.16 -1.13
CA LYS A 212 6.70 12.15 -1.43
C LYS A 212 7.21 10.76 -1.87
N ALA A 213 6.47 9.69 -1.58
CA ALA A 213 6.70 8.36 -2.15
C ALA A 213 6.53 8.38 -3.69
N GLU A 214 5.55 9.12 -4.20
CA GLU A 214 5.35 9.33 -5.62
C GLU A 214 6.48 10.15 -6.24
N THR A 215 6.99 11.18 -5.54
CA THR A 215 8.14 11.97 -6.02
C THR A 215 9.42 11.14 -6.07
N HIS A 216 9.67 10.28 -5.08
CA HIS A 216 10.83 9.39 -5.05
C HIS A 216 10.73 8.30 -6.13
N ALA A 217 9.54 7.71 -6.35
CA ALA A 217 9.31 6.78 -7.45
C ALA A 217 9.50 7.43 -8.83
N MET A 218 9.05 8.68 -8.99
CA MET A 218 9.29 9.45 -10.22
C MET A 218 10.76 9.82 -10.40
N ASN A 219 11.48 10.17 -9.33
CA ASN A 219 12.90 10.50 -9.38
C ASN A 219 13.76 9.27 -9.70
N LEU A 220 13.41 8.09 -9.17
CA LEU A 220 14.03 6.82 -9.55
C LEU A 220 13.78 6.48 -11.03
N LYS A 221 12.55 6.65 -11.53
CA LYS A 221 12.25 6.49 -12.97
C LYS A 221 13.03 7.47 -13.86
N LYS A 222 13.30 8.69 -13.37
CA LYS A 222 14.14 9.68 -14.08
C LYS A 222 15.61 9.26 -14.10
N LEU A 223 16.12 8.66 -13.02
CA LEU A 223 17.49 8.13 -12.94
C LEU A 223 17.70 6.89 -13.83
N GLU A 224 16.69 6.03 -13.99
CA GLU A 224 16.72 4.91 -14.94
C GLU A 224 16.74 5.39 -16.40
N LYS A 225 15.96 6.45 -16.72
CA LYS A 225 16.02 7.10 -18.04
C LYS A 225 17.32 7.89 -18.27
N ALA A 226 17.98 8.38 -17.22
CA ALA A 226 19.28 9.02 -17.32
C ALA A 226 20.44 8.03 -17.53
N LYS A 227 20.26 6.73 -17.20
CA LYS A 227 21.24 5.68 -17.49
C LYS A 227 21.18 5.11 -18.92
N THR A 228 20.25 5.59 -19.75
CA THR A 228 20.20 5.20 -21.16
C THR A 228 20.54 6.36 -22.08
N SER A 229 21.85 6.52 -22.39
CA SER A 229 22.44 6.72 -23.75
C SER A 229 23.77 7.53 -23.71
N PRO A 230 24.71 7.45 -24.69
CA PRO A 230 24.99 6.41 -25.71
C PRO A 230 26.52 6.13 -25.96
N GLN A 231 26.78 5.12 -26.81
CA GLN A 231 27.97 4.84 -27.67
C GLN A 231 29.00 3.77 -27.22
N HIS A 232 28.91 2.61 -27.89
CA HIS A 232 30.02 2.15 -28.72
C HIS A 232 29.54 2.03 -30.18
N LYS A 233 30.18 2.78 -31.09
CA LYS A 233 29.97 2.71 -32.54
C LYS A 233 30.61 1.43 -33.10
N THR A 234 29.89 0.70 -33.96
CA THR A 234 30.45 0.18 -35.23
C THR A 234 29.34 0.07 -36.28
N ASN A 235 29.74 0.34 -37.52
CA ASN A 235 28.94 0.63 -38.69
C ASN A 235 27.97 -0.49 -39.12
N LYS A 236 26.74 -0.11 -39.52
CA LYS A 236 26.16 -0.56 -40.81
C LYS A 236 25.01 0.33 -41.28
N LYS A 237 25.12 0.62 -42.58
CA LYS A 237 24.32 1.43 -43.51
C LYS A 237 22.78 1.42 -43.35
N THR A 238 22.21 2.64 -43.36
CA THR A 238 21.00 3.13 -44.08
C THR A 238 19.75 2.25 -44.16
N VAL A 239 18.61 2.74 -43.67
CA VAL A 239 17.44 3.25 -44.46
C VAL A 239 16.61 4.17 -43.55
N SER A 240 16.30 5.39 -44.00
CA SER A 240 15.42 6.33 -43.29
C SER A 240 13.96 6.12 -43.72
N LEU A 241 13.09 5.78 -42.77
CA LEU A 241 11.64 5.80 -43.01
C LEU A 241 11.11 7.21 -42.72
N LYS A 242 10.73 7.89 -43.80
CA LYS A 242 10.15 9.23 -43.83
C LYS A 242 8.92 9.33 -42.92
N LYS A 243 8.84 10.46 -42.23
CA LYS A 243 7.68 10.94 -41.45
C LYS A 243 6.39 10.84 -42.27
N ILE A 244 5.48 9.92 -41.92
CA ILE A 244 4.11 9.95 -42.42
C ILE A 244 3.32 10.91 -41.53
N ARG A 245 3.21 12.17 -41.98
CA ARG A 245 2.18 13.12 -41.54
C ARG A 245 0.85 12.62 -42.09
N ARG A 246 -0.07 12.16 -41.24
CA ARG A 246 -1.47 12.00 -41.65
C ARG A 246 -2.13 13.37 -41.68
N SER A 247 -2.45 13.81 -42.90
CA SER A 247 -3.20 15.00 -43.26
C SER A 247 -4.65 14.92 -42.75
N ARG A 248 -5.17 16.02 -42.21
CA ARG A 248 -6.60 16.34 -42.11
C ARG A 248 -7.00 17.17 -43.33
N LYS A 249 -7.86 16.68 -44.23
CA LYS A 249 -8.97 17.41 -44.89
C LYS A 249 -9.58 16.68 -46.11
N GLY A 250 -10.90 16.84 -46.25
CA GLY A 250 -11.70 16.69 -47.49
C GLY A 250 -12.51 15.39 -47.51
N MET A 251 -13.83 15.32 -47.30
CA MET A 251 -15.00 16.05 -47.84
C MET A 251 -15.39 15.61 -49.26
N ARG A 252 -16.60 15.00 -49.32
CA ARG A 252 -17.57 14.85 -50.43
C ARG A 252 -17.20 14.03 -51.68
N GLY A 253 -18.15 13.14 -51.98
CA GLY A 253 -18.38 12.38 -53.20
C GLY A 253 -19.57 11.51 -52.91
#